data_AF-I7G6Q9-F1
#
_entry.id   AF-I7G6Q9-F1
#
_cell.length_a   1.000
_cell.length_b   1.000
_cell.length_c   1.000
_cell.angle_alpha   90.00
_cell.angle_beta   90.00
_cell.angle_gamma   90.00
#
_symmetry.space_group_name_H-M   'P 1'
#
loop_
_entity.id
_entity.type
_entity.pdbx_description
1 polymer ?
#
loop_
_entity_poly.entity_id
_entity_poly.type
_entity_poly.pdbx_seq_one_letter_code
_entity_poly.pdbx_strand_id
1 'polypeptide(L)'
;MRHGPFGRKKETILCSSDKTDMNRHHYSLYVHGCRLIFLLRQDPSEEKKYRPAEFHWKLNQVCDEEWHHYVLNVEFPSVTLYVDGTSHEPFSVTEDYPLHPSKIETQLVVGACWQEFSGVENDNETEPVTVASAGPGRQWQRRADPSTPQSVGIDLGGRRHRGIG
;
A
#
# COMPACT_ATOMS: atom_id res chain seq x y z
N MET A 1 -11.69 5.32 3.78
CA MET A 1 -10.62 5.72 4.72
C MET A 1 -10.55 7.24 4.65
N ARG A 2 -10.48 7.95 5.78
CA ARG A 2 -10.33 9.41 5.76
C ARG A 2 -8.85 9.74 5.66
N HIS A 3 -8.45 10.32 4.53
CA HIS A 3 -7.10 10.87 4.35
C HIS A 3 -7.11 12.30 4.88
N GLY A 4 -6.14 12.65 5.73
CA GLY A 4 -5.98 14.04 6.16
C GLY A 4 -5.33 14.87 5.04
N PRO A 5 -5.56 16.19 4.98
CA PRO A 5 -5.19 17.05 3.85
C PRO A 5 -3.67 17.24 3.69
N PHE A 6 -2.84 16.60 4.51
CA PHE A 6 -1.38 16.80 4.57
C PHE A 6 -0.59 15.52 4.84
N GLY A 7 -1.13 14.33 4.52
CA GLY A 7 -0.40 13.07 4.64
C GLY A 7 0.81 13.00 3.69
N ARG A 8 1.95 13.57 4.09
CA ARG A 8 3.25 13.39 3.41
C ARG A 8 3.79 11.97 3.54
N LYS A 9 3.16 11.13 4.36
CA LYS A 9 3.56 9.75 4.59
C LYS A 9 2.83 8.83 3.62
N LYS A 10 3.56 7.84 3.11
CA LYS A 10 3.01 6.74 2.31
C LYS A 10 1.98 5.97 3.14
N GLU A 11 0.80 5.75 2.59
CA GLU A 11 -0.28 5.03 3.24
C GLU A 11 -0.65 3.78 2.45
N THR A 12 -0.37 2.61 3.02
CA THR A 12 -0.70 1.34 2.36
C THR A 12 -2.20 1.04 2.50
N ILE A 13 -2.84 0.70 1.39
CA ILE A 13 -4.21 0.15 1.33
C ILE A 13 -4.14 -1.37 1.42
N LEU A 14 -3.37 -2.00 0.52
CA LEU A 14 -3.09 -3.43 0.56
C LEU A 14 -1.67 -3.72 0.06
N CYS A 15 -1.10 -4.83 0.51
CA CYS A 15 0.26 -5.21 0.19
C CYS A 15 0.42 -6.72 0.28
N SER A 16 0.87 -7.34 -0.80
CA SER A 16 1.31 -8.74 -0.85
C SER A 16 2.83 -8.77 -0.90
N SER A 17 3.45 -9.23 0.17
CA SER A 17 4.91 -9.29 0.30
C SER A 17 5.36 -10.61 0.92
N ASP A 18 6.62 -10.97 0.67
CA ASP A 18 7.28 -12.08 1.37
C ASP A 18 7.26 -11.83 2.90
N LYS A 19 6.96 -12.88 3.68
CA LYS A 19 6.76 -12.79 5.15
C LYS A 19 8.04 -12.44 5.95
N THR A 20 9.22 -12.63 5.36
CA THR A 20 10.51 -12.40 6.01
C THR A 20 11.53 -11.91 4.98
N ASP A 21 12.06 -10.71 5.18
CA ASP A 21 13.12 -10.06 4.38
C ASP A 21 12.73 -9.54 2.97
N MET A 22 13.42 -8.45 2.58
CA MET A 22 13.70 -7.96 1.22
C MET A 22 12.73 -6.98 0.56
N ASN A 23 11.80 -6.33 1.28
CA ASN A 23 10.93 -5.29 0.68
C ASN A 23 10.30 -5.79 -0.66
N ARG A 24 10.04 -7.11 -0.72
CA ARG A 24 9.72 -7.86 -1.94
C ARG A 24 8.21 -7.87 -2.12
N HIS A 25 7.71 -6.72 -2.57
CA HIS A 25 6.31 -6.53 -2.90
C HIS A 25 6.01 -7.21 -4.22
N HIS A 26 5.18 -8.24 -4.19
CA HIS A 26 4.63 -8.86 -5.39
C HIS A 26 3.59 -7.93 -6.00
N TYR A 27 2.67 -7.42 -5.17
CA TYR A 27 1.82 -6.30 -5.53
C TYR A 27 1.49 -5.45 -4.32
N SER A 28 1.26 -4.16 -4.53
CA SER A 28 0.83 -3.23 -3.48
C SER A 28 -0.01 -2.11 -4.05
N LEU A 29 -0.97 -1.62 -3.25
CA LEU A 29 -1.77 -0.45 -3.56
C LEU A 29 -1.61 0.53 -2.39
N TYR A 30 -1.18 1.75 -2.68
CA TYR A 30 -0.93 2.75 -1.66
C TYR A 30 -1.23 4.15 -2.17
N VAL A 31 -1.43 5.08 -1.24
CA VAL A 31 -1.57 6.51 -1.54
C VAL A 31 -0.39 7.30 -1.01
N HIS A 32 0.01 8.32 -1.76
CA HIS A 32 1.09 9.23 -1.37
C HIS A 32 0.95 10.58 -2.10
N GLY A 33 0.69 11.65 -1.35
CA GLY A 33 0.60 13.01 -1.91
C GLY A 33 -0.41 13.15 -3.06
N CYS A 34 -1.68 12.81 -2.80
CA CYS A 34 -2.80 12.84 -3.76
C CYS A 34 -2.61 11.98 -5.01
N ARG A 35 -1.78 10.94 -4.89
CA ARG A 35 -1.60 9.93 -5.91
C ARG A 35 -2.04 8.59 -5.37
N LEU A 36 -2.70 7.82 -6.23
CA LEU A 36 -2.89 6.39 -6.05
C LEU A 36 -1.80 5.69 -6.87
N ILE A 37 -1.11 4.73 -6.25
CA ILE A 37 -0.04 3.98 -6.90
C ILE A 37 -0.32 2.49 -6.73
N PHE A 38 -0.24 1.77 -7.85
CA PHE A 38 -0.35 0.32 -7.90
C PHE A 38 0.97 -0.28 -8.41
N LEU A 39 1.56 -1.15 -7.61
CA LEU A 39 2.71 -1.98 -7.99
C LEU A 39 2.22 -3.40 -8.26
N LEU A 40 2.63 -3.99 -9.38
CA LEU A 40 2.42 -5.36 -9.78
C LEU A 40 3.69 -5.89 -10.45
N ARG A 41 4.55 -6.55 -9.68
CA ARG A 41 5.78 -7.14 -10.21
C ARG A 41 5.51 -8.52 -10.81
N GLN A 42 6.29 -8.86 -11.82
CA GLN A 42 6.16 -10.13 -12.53
C GLN A 42 6.70 -11.29 -11.70
N ASP A 43 6.08 -12.46 -11.88
CA ASP A 43 6.53 -13.68 -11.22
C ASP A 43 7.90 -14.14 -11.75
N PRO A 44 8.71 -14.81 -10.90
CA PRO A 44 10.05 -15.25 -11.29
C PRO A 44 10.12 -16.24 -12.47
N SER A 45 8.99 -16.89 -12.78
CA SER A 45 8.88 -17.85 -13.89
C SER A 45 8.64 -17.19 -15.26
N GLU A 46 8.34 -15.89 -15.28
CA GLU A 46 8.10 -15.13 -16.50
C GLU A 46 9.38 -14.90 -17.31
N GLU A 47 9.21 -14.46 -18.56
CA GLU A 47 10.33 -14.07 -19.40
C GLU A 47 11.15 -12.95 -18.76
N LYS A 48 12.47 -13.06 -18.88
CA LYS A 48 13.48 -12.12 -18.38
C LYS A 48 13.52 -10.79 -19.15
N LYS A 49 12.40 -10.07 -19.16
CA LYS A 49 12.19 -8.80 -19.86
C LYS A 49 11.51 -7.80 -18.94
N TYR A 50 11.84 -6.53 -19.12
CA TYR A 50 11.12 -5.43 -18.47
C TYR A 50 9.67 -5.42 -18.93
N ARG A 51 8.75 -5.26 -17.98
CA ARG A 51 7.31 -5.13 -18.25
C ARG A 51 6.69 -4.10 -17.32
N PRO A 52 5.56 -3.48 -17.69
CA PRO A 52 4.80 -2.58 -16.83
C PRO A 52 4.61 -3.16 -15.43
N ALA A 53 4.98 -2.39 -14.41
CA ALA A 53 4.96 -2.86 -13.03
C ALA A 53 4.42 -1.81 -12.06
N GLU A 54 4.71 -0.53 -12.25
CA GLU A 54 4.24 0.52 -11.34
C GLU A 54 3.39 1.56 -12.08
N PHE A 55 2.13 1.70 -11.67
CA PHE A 55 1.13 2.55 -12.32
C PHE A 55 0.75 3.67 -11.37
N HIS A 56 0.76 4.91 -11.86
CA HIS A 56 0.50 6.09 -11.05
C HIS A 56 -0.68 6.90 -11.59
N TRP A 57 -1.60 7.26 -10.70
CA TRP A 57 -2.71 8.17 -10.97
C TRP A 57 -2.63 9.38 -10.03
N LYS A 58 -2.89 10.57 -10.57
CA LYS A 58 -3.08 11.78 -9.76
C LYS A 58 -4.58 12.02 -9.64
N LEU A 59 -5.11 11.96 -8.43
CA LEU A 59 -6.55 11.94 -8.16
C LEU A 59 -6.86 12.93 -7.04
N ASN A 60 -7.80 13.83 -7.29
CA ASN A 60 -8.24 14.78 -6.26
C ASN A 60 -9.02 14.05 -5.16
N GLN A 61 -9.74 12.97 -5.53
CA GLN A 61 -10.51 12.05 -4.69
C GLN A 61 -9.70 11.34 -3.60
N VAL A 62 -8.37 11.39 -3.69
CA VAL A 62 -7.50 10.84 -2.64
C VAL A 62 -7.33 11.84 -1.49
N CYS A 63 -7.57 13.14 -1.74
CA CYS A 63 -7.22 14.24 -0.84
C CYS A 63 -8.39 15.16 -0.48
N ASP A 64 -9.60 14.89 -0.95
CA ASP A 64 -10.80 15.67 -0.68
C ASP A 64 -11.57 15.21 0.57
N GLU A 65 -11.02 14.25 1.32
CA GLU A 65 -11.54 13.71 2.58
C GLU A 65 -12.91 13.01 2.50
N GLU A 66 -13.39 12.74 1.28
CA GLU A 66 -14.68 12.11 1.03
C GLU A 66 -14.57 10.60 0.80
N TRP A 67 -15.72 9.92 0.84
CA TRP A 67 -15.78 8.49 0.53
C TRP A 67 -15.86 8.29 -0.98
N HIS A 68 -14.90 7.55 -1.52
CA HIS A 68 -14.85 7.20 -2.94
C HIS A 68 -14.83 5.69 -3.14
N HIS A 69 -15.42 5.23 -4.24
CA HIS A 69 -15.40 3.85 -4.68
C HIS A 69 -14.34 3.67 -5.77
N TYR A 70 -13.37 2.79 -5.49
CA TYR A 70 -12.26 2.49 -6.40
C TYR A 70 -12.40 1.07 -6.95
N VAL A 71 -12.30 0.92 -8.27
CA VAL A 71 -12.22 -0.37 -8.95
C VAL A 71 -10.95 -0.41 -9.78
N LEU A 72 -10.12 -1.40 -9.54
CA LEU A 72 -8.88 -1.62 -10.29
C LEU A 72 -9.01 -2.93 -11.08
N ASN A 73 -9.12 -2.81 -12.40
CA ASN A 73 -9.14 -3.95 -13.30
C ASN A 73 -7.74 -4.19 -13.85
N VAL A 74 -7.25 -5.42 -13.72
CA VAL A 74 -5.92 -5.83 -14.19
C VAL A 74 -6.10 -6.81 -15.34
N GLU A 75 -5.87 -6.33 -16.55
CA GLU A 75 -5.84 -7.11 -17.80
C GLU A 75 -4.43 -7.02 -18.37
N PHE A 76 -3.49 -7.69 -17.67
CA PHE A 76 -2.06 -7.49 -17.87
C PHE A 76 -1.65 -7.64 -19.36
N PRO A 77 -0.86 -6.69 -19.92
CA PRO A 77 -0.09 -5.62 -19.25
C PRO A 77 -0.88 -4.33 -18.95
N SER A 78 -2.18 -4.29 -19.25
CA SER A 78 -3.03 -3.11 -19.05
C SER A 78 -3.65 -3.11 -17.66
N VAL A 79 -3.78 -1.92 -17.07
CA VAL A 79 -4.48 -1.70 -15.80
C VAL A 79 -5.41 -0.51 -15.97
N THR A 80 -6.69 -0.71 -15.67
CA THR A 80 -7.71 0.34 -15.76
C THR A 80 -8.23 0.65 -14.36
N LEU A 81 -8.18 1.93 -13.99
CA LEU A 81 -8.73 2.44 -12.74
C LEU A 81 -10.09 3.10 -13.00
N TYR A 82 -11.08 2.78 -12.17
CA TYR A 82 -12.32 3.53 -12.09
C TYR A 82 -12.45 4.15 -10.69
N VAL A 83 -12.81 5.44 -10.65
CA VAL A 83 -13.13 6.17 -9.42
C VAL A 83 -14.56 6.69 -9.56
N ASP A 84 -15.43 6.24 -8.68
CA ASP A 84 -16.87 6.57 -8.69
C ASP A 84 -17.53 6.32 -10.07
N GLY A 85 -17.08 5.26 -10.76
CA GLY A 85 -17.58 4.88 -12.08
C GLY A 85 -16.92 5.59 -13.27
N THR A 86 -16.03 6.55 -13.03
CA THR A 86 -15.27 7.25 -14.10
C THR A 86 -13.93 6.57 -14.32
N SER A 87 -13.56 6.29 -15.57
CA SER A 87 -12.26 5.70 -15.91
C SER A 87 -11.13 6.72 -15.84
N HIS A 88 -9.97 6.31 -15.32
CA HIS A 88 -8.77 7.11 -15.21
C HIS A 88 -7.56 6.38 -15.80
N GLU A 89 -6.91 7.02 -16.76
CA GLU A 89 -5.63 6.54 -17.30
C GLU A 89 -4.46 6.91 -16.37
N PRO A 90 -3.47 6.02 -16.21
CA PRO A 90 -2.27 6.34 -15.45
C PRO A 90 -1.47 7.43 -16.17
N PHE A 91 -0.94 8.40 -15.42
CA PHE A 91 -0.07 9.43 -16.00
C PHE A 91 1.38 8.94 -16.18
N SER A 92 1.75 7.88 -15.45
CA SER A 92 3.09 7.29 -15.48
C SER A 92 2.97 5.80 -15.25
N VAL A 93 3.69 5.04 -16.07
CA VAL A 93 3.85 3.60 -15.95
C VAL A 93 5.35 3.30 -16.00
N THR A 94 5.87 2.69 -14.93
CA THR A 94 7.27 2.28 -14.85
C THR A 94 7.36 0.78 -15.04
N GLU A 95 8.37 0.36 -15.80
CA GLU A 95 8.65 -1.06 -16.01
C GLU A 95 9.60 -1.60 -14.94
N ASP A 96 9.43 -2.87 -14.57
CA ASP A 96 10.33 -3.57 -13.64
C ASP A 96 10.72 -4.92 -14.23
N TYR A 97 11.84 -5.45 -13.73
CA TYR A 97 12.29 -6.79 -14.06
C TYR A 97 11.54 -7.83 -13.20
N PRO A 98 11.35 -9.07 -13.68
CA PRO A 98 10.73 -10.11 -12.87
C PRO A 98 11.46 -10.30 -11.54
N LEU A 99 10.67 -10.58 -10.50
CA LEU A 99 11.23 -10.85 -9.19
C LEU A 99 12.20 -12.02 -9.25
N HIS A 100 13.30 -11.93 -8.49
CA HIS A 100 14.15 -13.10 -8.31
C HIS A 100 13.37 -14.24 -7.64
N PRO A 101 13.63 -15.52 -7.99
CA PRO A 101 13.00 -16.65 -7.33
C PRO A 101 13.27 -16.66 -5.83
N SER A 102 12.23 -16.91 -5.04
CA SER A 102 12.29 -17.01 -3.58
C SER A 102 11.50 -18.25 -3.12
N LYS A 103 11.88 -18.79 -1.97
CA LYS A 103 11.14 -19.88 -1.30
C LYS A 103 10.31 -19.37 -0.12
N ILE A 104 10.23 -18.06 0.06
CA ILE A 104 9.50 -17.42 1.16
C ILE A 104 8.04 -17.30 0.76
N GLU A 105 7.15 -17.63 1.68
CA GLU A 105 5.71 -17.48 1.47
C GLU A 105 5.31 -16.00 1.40
N THR A 106 4.42 -15.69 0.46
CA THR A 106 3.81 -14.37 0.32
C THR A 106 2.62 -14.24 1.27
N GLN A 107 2.41 -13.02 1.80
CA GLN A 107 1.31 -12.69 2.68
C GLN A 107 0.65 -11.39 2.22
N LEU A 108 -0.68 -11.43 2.05
CA LEU A 108 -1.49 -10.24 1.82
C LEU A 108 -1.89 -9.60 3.15
N VAL A 109 -1.67 -8.29 3.27
CA VAL A 109 -2.03 -7.46 4.41
C VAL A 109 -2.80 -6.24 3.93
N VAL A 110 -3.81 -5.83 4.71
CA VAL A 110 -4.59 -4.61 4.49
C VAL A 110 -4.12 -3.54 5.49
N GLY A 111 -3.93 -2.30 5.03
CA GLY A 111 -3.57 -1.15 5.86
C GLY A 111 -2.08 -1.03 6.24
N ALA A 112 -1.28 -2.05 5.95
CA ALA A 112 0.14 -2.11 6.26
C ALA A 112 0.91 -2.90 5.20
N CYS A 113 2.22 -2.70 5.15
CA CYS A 113 3.14 -3.38 4.23
C CYS A 113 4.45 -3.67 4.95
N TRP A 114 5.13 -4.74 4.54
CA TRP A 114 6.45 -5.06 5.09
C TRP A 114 7.50 -4.14 4.47
N GLN A 115 8.13 -3.27 5.25
CA GLN A 115 9.14 -2.34 4.75
C GLN A 115 10.41 -2.53 5.58
N GLU A 116 11.57 -2.58 4.92
CA GLU A 116 12.85 -2.48 5.62
C GLU A 116 13.08 -1.03 6.03
N PHE A 117 13.36 -0.79 7.32
CA PHE A 117 13.69 0.54 7.84
C PHE A 117 15.11 0.90 7.41
N SER A 118 15.27 1.59 6.27
CA SER A 118 16.51 2.30 5.97
C SER A 118 16.48 3.60 6.79
N GLY A 119 17.15 3.63 7.93
CA GLY A 119 17.11 4.72 8.91
C GLY A 119 17.68 6.06 8.43
N VAL A 120 17.07 6.67 7.42
CA VAL A 120 17.35 8.01 6.94
C VAL A 120 16.02 8.78 6.93
N GLU A 121 15.54 9.12 8.12
CA GLU A 121 14.60 10.23 8.29
C GLU A 121 15.44 11.50 8.30
N ASN A 122 15.30 12.32 7.25
CA ASN A 122 15.94 13.63 7.17
C ASN A 122 15.04 14.63 7.92
N ASP A 123 15.00 14.49 9.24
CA ASP A 123 14.20 15.34 10.13
C ASP A 123 15.10 16.47 10.66
N ASN A 124 15.08 17.62 9.98
CA ASN A 124 15.51 18.87 10.61
C ASN A 124 14.29 19.48 11.31
N GLU A 125 13.96 18.98 12.50
CA GLU A 125 13.30 19.75 13.56
C GLU A 125 13.53 19.04 14.91
N THR A 126 14.31 19.71 15.75
CA THR A 126 14.78 19.29 17.07
C THR A 126 13.64 19.17 18.08
N GLU A 127 13.49 18.03 18.75
CA GLU A 127 13.21 17.91 20.19
C GLU A 127 13.64 16.49 20.68
N PRO A 128 14.34 16.35 21.83
CA PRO A 128 15.01 15.11 22.19
C PRO A 128 14.11 14.19 23.03
N VAL A 129 13.92 12.94 22.60
CA VAL A 129 13.50 11.88 23.54
C VAL A 129 14.41 10.65 23.36
N THR A 130 14.92 10.25 24.52
CA THR A 130 15.89 9.20 24.84
C THR A 130 15.96 7.98 23.92
N VAL A 131 17.19 7.72 23.47
CA VAL A 131 17.63 6.57 22.69
C VAL A 131 17.50 5.28 23.50
N ALA A 132 16.67 4.34 23.04
CA ALA A 132 16.90 2.93 23.26
C ALA A 132 17.40 2.33 21.94
N SER A 133 18.68 1.97 21.93
CA SER A 133 19.35 1.27 20.83
C SER A 133 18.65 -0.06 20.56
N ALA A 134 18.04 -0.18 19.37
CA ALA A 134 17.72 -1.46 18.75
C ALA A 134 18.21 -1.39 17.30
N GLY A 135 18.91 -2.43 16.85
CA GLY A 135 19.53 -2.52 15.52
C GLY A 135 18.52 -2.40 14.36
N PRO A 136 18.94 -2.63 13.09
CA PRO A 136 18.07 -2.47 11.93
C PRO A 136 16.78 -3.27 12.10
N GLY A 137 15.70 -2.56 12.44
CA GLY A 137 14.44 -3.13 12.87
C GLY A 137 13.59 -3.46 11.66
N ARG A 138 13.30 -4.76 11.48
CA ARG A 138 12.28 -5.22 10.55
C ARG A 138 10.91 -4.97 11.17
N GLN A 139 10.10 -4.07 10.59
CA GLN A 139 8.80 -3.73 11.17
C GLN A 139 7.72 -3.56 10.09
N TRP A 140 6.52 -4.04 10.38
CA TRP A 140 5.31 -3.68 9.64
C TRP A 140 5.01 -2.19 9.84
N GLN A 141 5.07 -1.40 8.77
CA GLN A 141 4.63 0.01 8.84
C GLN A 141 3.09 0.09 8.78
N ARG A 142 2.46 -0.14 9.92
CA ARG A 142 1.62 0.80 10.69
C ARG A 142 1.00 0.08 11.90
N ARG A 143 1.67 0.20 13.05
CA ARG A 143 1.06 0.14 14.39
C ARG A 143 1.70 1.26 15.21
N ALA A 144 0.95 2.34 15.49
CA ALA A 144 1.22 3.08 16.71
C ALA A 144 0.76 2.15 17.84
N ASP A 145 1.64 1.93 18.82
CA ASP A 145 1.49 1.10 20.02
C ASP A 145 2.17 -0.30 19.99
N PRO A 146 3.28 -0.48 20.73
CA PRO A 146 3.97 -1.77 20.88
C PRO A 146 3.25 -2.80 21.77
N SER A 147 2.06 -2.53 22.33
CA SER A 147 1.54 -3.35 23.43
C SER A 147 0.34 -4.27 23.15
N THR A 148 -0.25 -4.31 21.96
CA THR A 148 -1.46 -5.16 21.75
C THR A 148 -1.45 -5.96 20.44
N PRO A 149 -1.57 -7.32 20.47
CA PRO A 149 -1.91 -8.09 19.28
C PRO A 149 -3.41 -7.93 19.02
N GLN A 150 -3.79 -6.91 18.26
CA GLN A 150 -5.16 -6.83 17.74
C GLN A 150 -5.20 -7.50 16.37
N SER A 151 -5.83 -8.67 16.32
CA SER A 151 -6.49 -9.17 15.12
C SER A 151 -7.41 -8.07 14.59
N VAL A 152 -7.08 -7.49 13.43
CA VAL A 152 -7.96 -6.52 12.78
C VAL A 152 -9.07 -7.31 12.10
N GLY A 153 -10.17 -7.52 12.83
CA GLY A 153 -11.45 -7.91 12.24
C GLY A 153 -12.04 -6.70 11.52
N ILE A 154 -12.33 -6.85 10.22
CA ILE A 154 -13.18 -5.89 9.49
C ILE A 154 -14.62 -6.14 9.97
N ASP A 155 -15.17 -5.23 10.77
CA ASP A 155 -16.60 -5.24 11.10
C ASP A 155 -17.40 -4.84 9.85
N LEU A 156 -17.90 -5.84 9.14
CA LEU A 156 -18.94 -5.65 8.13
C LEU A 156 -20.27 -5.41 8.85
N GLY A 157 -20.44 -4.22 9.40
CA GLY A 157 -21.65 -3.79 10.11
C GLY A 157 -22.87 -3.81 9.19
N GLY A 158 -23.57 -4.94 9.15
CA GLY A 158 -24.87 -5.09 8.52
C GLY A 158 -25.93 -4.29 9.27
N ARG A 159 -26.33 -3.12 8.73
CA ARG A 159 -27.53 -2.41 9.18
C ARG A 159 -28.76 -3.29 8.95
N ARG A 160 -29.31 -3.89 10.00
CA ARG A 160 -30.70 -4.36 9.99
C ARG A 160 -31.62 -3.13 10.08
N HIS A 161 -32.40 -2.92 9.04
CA HIS A 161 -33.55 -2.01 9.10
C HIS A 161 -34.51 -2.48 10.20
N ARG A 162 -34.80 -1.59 11.16
CA ARG A 162 -36.00 -1.73 12.01
C ARG A 162 -37.21 -1.38 11.14
N GLY A 163 -37.98 -2.39 10.79
CA GLY A 163 -39.35 -2.21 10.30
C GLY A 163 -40.27 -1.90 11.49
N ILE A 164 -41.01 -0.81 11.36
CA ILE A 164 -42.09 -0.40 12.25
C ILE A 164 -43.31 -1.27 11.91
N GLY A 165 -43.96 -1.82 12.93
CA GLY A 165 -45.24 -2.52 12.88
C GLY A 165 -45.80 -2.62 14.28
#